data_AF-A0A562TDZ5-F1
#
_entry.id   AF-A0A562TDZ5-F1
#
_cell.length_a   1.000
_cell.length_b   1.000
_cell.length_c   1.000
_cell.angle_alpha   90.00
_cell.angle_beta   90.00
_cell.angle_gamma   90.00
#
_symmetry.space_group_name_H-M   'P 1'
#
loop_
_entity.id
_entity.type
_entity.pdbx_description
1 polymer ?
#
loop_
_entity_poly.entity_id
_entity_poly.type
_entity_poly.pdbx_seq_one_letter_code
_entity_poly.pdbx_strand_id
1 'polypeptide(L)'
;MKKGILFLLPALLTVQLSQGQLLKKLGKALEDAKSGTTGTTSTTGSNVTEAEAGAGIKEALAKGVNAGIAALSKKDGFFGNEAYKMFLPEDAVKIEKTLRSIGLGSQVDKAILQINRAAEGAVSHAAPIFVDAIKQMSVTDALKLISGGNNSVTNYFKEKTSDQLKTAFAPSIKGALDSTSATRYYGDIVNTYNKLPTTFNKVNPDLQDYVTTRAVAALFDQIGKEEANIRENPAARTTDLLKKVFGK
;
A
#
# COMPACT_ATOMS: atom_id res chain seq x y z
N MET A 1 -12.98 74.27 -12.75
CA MET A 1 -12.48 73.72 -14.02
C MET A 1 -12.27 72.22 -13.88
N LYS A 2 -12.91 71.44 -14.77
CA LYS A 2 -12.54 70.10 -15.26
C LYS A 2 -12.55 68.95 -14.24
N LYS A 3 -13.67 68.20 -14.17
CA LYS A 3 -13.91 66.89 -14.84
C LYS A 3 -12.94 65.83 -14.27
N GLY A 4 -13.33 64.90 -13.38
CA GLY A 4 -14.47 64.00 -13.47
C GLY A 4 -13.98 62.67 -14.05
N ILE A 5 -13.89 61.62 -13.23
CA ILE A 5 -14.08 60.20 -13.61
C ILE A 5 -14.17 59.38 -12.33
N LEU A 6 -15.43 59.01 -12.07
CA LEU A 6 -15.91 58.03 -11.10
C LEU A 6 -15.76 56.65 -11.78
N PHE A 7 -14.82 55.83 -11.32
CA PHE A 7 -14.74 54.43 -11.77
C PHE A 7 -15.56 53.54 -10.82
N LEU A 8 -16.69 53.08 -11.36
CA LEU A 8 -17.53 52.00 -10.87
C LEU A 8 -16.78 50.66 -10.96
N LEU A 9 -16.80 49.89 -9.84
CA LEU A 9 -16.88 48.41 -9.68
C LEU A 9 -16.02 47.46 -10.57
N PRO A 10 -15.58 46.29 -10.07
CA PRO A 10 -16.45 45.36 -9.33
C PRO A 10 -15.87 44.79 -8.03
N ALA A 11 -16.79 44.62 -7.07
CA ALA A 11 -16.64 43.67 -5.98
C ALA A 11 -16.44 42.26 -6.58
N LEU A 12 -15.22 41.73 -6.46
CA LEU A 12 -14.92 40.36 -6.84
C LEU A 12 -15.38 39.45 -5.70
N LEU A 13 -16.64 39.03 -5.82
CA LEU A 13 -17.29 38.04 -4.98
C LEU A 13 -16.48 36.74 -5.02
N THR A 14 -15.96 36.33 -3.87
CA THR A 14 -15.31 35.04 -3.66
C THR A 14 -16.29 33.91 -3.95
N VAL A 15 -16.08 33.16 -5.04
CA VAL A 15 -16.74 31.87 -5.25
C VAL A 15 -15.82 30.79 -4.68
N GLN A 16 -15.90 30.58 -3.37
CA GLN A 16 -15.53 29.29 -2.78
C GLN A 16 -16.51 28.25 -3.31
N LEU A 17 -16.09 27.48 -4.30
CA LEU A 17 -16.74 26.22 -4.65
C LEU A 17 -16.52 25.25 -3.48
N SER A 18 -17.42 25.33 -2.49
CA SER A 18 -17.57 24.34 -1.44
C SER A 18 -17.82 22.98 -2.09
N GLN A 19 -16.95 22.02 -1.80
CA GLN A 19 -17.08 20.62 -2.22
C GLN A 19 -18.42 19.98 -1.75
N GLY A 20 -19.18 20.64 -0.87
CA GLY A 20 -20.50 20.20 -0.44
C GLY A 20 -21.63 20.35 -1.47
N GLN A 21 -21.54 21.28 -2.43
CA GLN A 21 -22.61 21.45 -3.43
C GLN A 21 -22.54 20.42 -4.57
N LEU A 22 -21.34 19.92 -4.88
CA LEU A 22 -21.14 18.86 -5.87
C LEU A 22 -21.66 17.52 -5.34
N LEU A 23 -21.42 17.22 -4.06
CA LEU A 23 -21.96 16.03 -3.38
C LEU A 23 -23.49 16.07 -3.26
N LYS A 24 -24.08 17.25 -3.07
CA LYS A 24 -25.55 17.40 -2.98
C LYS A 24 -26.25 17.24 -4.32
N LYS A 25 -25.62 17.69 -5.43
CA LYS A 25 -26.13 17.44 -6.79
C LYS A 25 -25.94 15.99 -7.23
N LEU A 26 -24.84 15.34 -6.82
CA LEU A 26 -24.61 13.92 -7.07
C LEU A 26 -25.56 13.02 -6.25
N GLY A 27 -25.84 13.40 -5.00
CA GLY A 27 -26.84 12.71 -4.15
C GLY A 27 -28.25 12.78 -4.73
N LYS A 28 -28.65 13.93 -5.28
CA LYS A 28 -29.96 14.08 -5.93
C LYS A 28 -30.08 13.25 -7.23
N ALA A 29 -29.02 13.19 -8.03
CA ALA A 29 -28.97 12.34 -9.22
C ALA A 29 -28.99 10.83 -8.89
N LEU A 30 -28.49 10.44 -7.71
CA LEU A 30 -28.57 9.06 -7.19
C LEU A 30 -29.95 8.73 -6.60
N GLU A 31 -30.67 9.71 -6.05
CA GLU A 31 -32.07 9.56 -5.60
C GLU A 31 -33.02 9.41 -6.80
N ASP A 32 -32.84 10.20 -7.86
CA ASP A 32 -33.66 10.12 -9.07
C ASP A 32 -33.43 8.80 -9.84
N ALA A 33 -32.22 8.23 -9.77
CA ALA A 33 -31.90 6.91 -10.34
C ALA A 33 -32.52 5.73 -9.57
N LYS A 34 -32.99 5.94 -8.33
CA LYS A 34 -33.68 4.93 -7.52
C LYS A 34 -35.19 4.90 -7.74
N SER A 35 -35.77 5.92 -8.38
CA SER A 35 -37.22 6.11 -8.47
C SER A 35 -37.83 5.84 -9.86
N GLY A 36 -37.16 5.03 -10.68
CA GLY A 36 -37.65 4.66 -12.01
C GLY A 36 -37.68 3.15 -12.24
N THR A 37 -38.55 2.42 -11.52
CA THR A 37 -39.30 1.24 -12.01
C THR A 37 -40.26 0.76 -10.91
N THR A 38 -41.54 1.02 -11.13
CA THR A 38 -42.67 0.53 -10.34
C THR A 38 -42.90 -0.96 -10.59
N GLY A 39 -43.02 -1.76 -9.54
CA GLY A 39 -43.39 -3.17 -9.62
C GLY A 39 -43.40 -3.86 -8.26
N THR A 40 -44.53 -3.79 -7.56
CA THR A 40 -44.87 -4.55 -6.34
C THR A 40 -44.53 -6.03 -6.48
N THR A 41 -43.63 -6.54 -5.62
CA THR A 41 -43.78 -7.86 -4.95
C THR A 41 -42.88 -7.87 -3.71
N SER A 42 -43.52 -7.85 -2.55
CA SER A 42 -42.89 -8.16 -1.27
C SER A 42 -42.63 -9.66 -1.19
N THR A 43 -41.37 -10.09 -1.28
CA THR A 43 -40.94 -11.41 -0.77
C THR A 43 -39.55 -11.32 -0.16
N THR A 44 -39.52 -11.53 1.15
CA THR A 44 -38.37 -11.84 1.99
C THR A 44 -37.48 -12.92 1.37
N GLY A 45 -36.26 -12.56 0.96
CA GLY A 45 -35.30 -13.50 0.39
C GLY A 45 -34.02 -12.80 -0.06
N SER A 46 -33.08 -12.64 0.88
CA SER A 46 -31.77 -12.01 0.71
C SER A 46 -30.82 -12.80 -0.20
N ASN A 47 -31.18 -13.01 -1.47
CA ASN A 47 -30.29 -13.62 -2.45
C ASN A 47 -29.49 -12.51 -3.13
N VAL A 48 -28.30 -12.24 -2.58
CA VAL A 48 -27.29 -11.42 -3.26
C VAL A 48 -26.90 -12.18 -4.52
N THR A 49 -27.01 -11.52 -5.67
CA THR A 49 -26.59 -12.13 -6.95
C THR A 49 -25.08 -12.37 -6.94
N GLU A 50 -24.59 -13.38 -7.67
CA GLU A 50 -23.15 -13.68 -7.72
C GLU A 50 -22.32 -12.45 -8.15
N ALA A 51 -22.88 -11.61 -9.02
CA ALA A 51 -22.28 -10.36 -9.46
C ALA A 51 -22.15 -9.33 -8.32
N GLU A 52 -23.19 -9.14 -7.50
CA GLU A 52 -23.16 -8.26 -6.33
C GLU A 52 -22.21 -8.79 -5.25
N ALA A 53 -22.18 -10.11 -5.04
CA ALA A 53 -21.24 -10.75 -4.13
C ALA A 53 -19.79 -10.54 -4.59
N GLY A 54 -19.51 -10.77 -5.87
CA GLY A 54 -18.17 -10.56 -6.44
C GLY A 54 -17.71 -9.11 -6.37
N ALA A 55 -18.60 -8.16 -6.67
CA ALA A 55 -18.29 -6.73 -6.66
C ALA A 55 -17.86 -6.25 -5.27
N GLY A 56 -18.60 -6.60 -4.22
CA GLY A 56 -18.20 -6.13 -2.91
C GLY A 56 -17.11 -6.99 -2.25
N ILE A 57 -16.86 -8.24 -2.68
CA ILE A 57 -15.62 -8.94 -2.31
C ILE A 57 -14.42 -8.15 -2.85
N LYS A 58 -14.46 -7.73 -4.12
CA LYS A 58 -13.41 -6.88 -4.68
C LYS A 58 -13.23 -5.56 -3.93
N GLU A 59 -14.33 -4.93 -3.50
CA GLU A 59 -14.27 -3.73 -2.67
C GLU A 59 -13.59 -3.98 -1.32
N ALA A 60 -13.94 -5.09 -0.66
CA ALA A 60 -13.30 -5.52 0.58
C ALA A 60 -11.80 -5.80 0.41
N LEU A 61 -11.43 -6.49 -0.67
CA LEU A 61 -10.03 -6.73 -1.01
C LEU A 61 -9.29 -5.41 -1.26
N ALA A 62 -9.90 -4.47 -1.98
CA ALA A 62 -9.33 -3.15 -2.20
C ALA A 62 -9.11 -2.41 -0.87
N LYS A 63 -10.07 -2.49 0.06
CA LYS A 63 -9.95 -1.86 1.38
C LYS A 63 -8.82 -2.47 2.21
N GLY A 64 -8.71 -3.80 2.27
CA GLY A 64 -7.65 -4.48 3.02
C GLY A 64 -6.26 -4.19 2.45
N VAL A 65 -6.13 -4.21 1.13
CA VAL A 65 -4.88 -3.84 0.46
C VAL A 65 -4.51 -2.38 0.71
N ASN A 66 -5.47 -1.46 0.58
CA ASN A 66 -5.25 -0.03 0.86
C ASN A 66 -4.83 0.20 2.32
N ALA A 67 -5.42 -0.52 3.27
CA ALA A 67 -5.02 -0.47 4.67
C ALA A 67 -3.56 -0.94 4.86
N GLY A 68 -3.17 -2.04 4.21
CA GLY A 68 -1.79 -2.53 4.25
C GLY A 68 -0.78 -1.56 3.64
N ILE A 69 -1.11 -0.98 2.48
CA ILE A 69 -0.28 0.04 1.83
C ILE A 69 -0.17 1.28 2.73
N ALA A 70 -1.28 1.77 3.29
CA ALA A 70 -1.28 2.94 4.17
C ALA A 70 -0.47 2.70 5.46
N ALA A 71 -0.51 1.49 6.01
CA ALA A 71 0.25 1.12 7.20
C ALA A 71 1.77 1.18 6.98
N LEU A 72 2.24 0.85 5.77
CA LEU A 72 3.66 0.76 5.44
C LEU A 72 4.22 2.00 4.72
N SER A 73 3.40 2.72 3.98
CA SER A 73 3.82 3.94 3.25
C SER A 73 3.87 5.19 4.13
N LYS A 74 3.25 5.15 5.31
CA LYS A 74 3.34 6.25 6.28
C LYS A 74 4.78 6.39 6.78
N LYS A 75 5.10 7.60 7.24
CA LYS A 75 6.33 7.85 8.00
C LYS A 75 6.42 6.87 9.17
N ASP A 76 7.54 6.17 9.26
CA ASP A 76 7.85 5.18 10.29
C ASP A 76 7.03 3.89 10.18
N GLY A 77 6.36 3.66 9.04
CA GLY A 77 5.70 2.40 8.71
C GLY A 77 6.69 1.23 8.59
N PHE A 78 7.92 1.52 8.14
CA PHE A 78 9.04 0.58 8.21
C PHE A 78 9.95 0.90 9.40
N PHE A 79 10.49 2.12 9.47
CA PHE A 79 11.56 2.42 10.45
C PHE A 79 11.11 2.28 11.91
N GLY A 80 9.85 2.58 12.21
CA GLY A 80 9.27 2.48 13.56
C GLY A 80 8.61 1.15 13.86
N ASN A 81 8.54 0.23 12.90
CA ASN A 81 7.91 -1.08 13.08
C ASN A 81 8.99 -2.15 13.17
N GLU A 82 9.20 -2.75 14.35
CA GLU A 82 10.25 -3.76 14.54
C GLU A 82 10.12 -4.99 13.62
N ALA A 83 8.90 -5.32 13.16
CA ALA A 83 8.68 -6.44 12.25
C ALA A 83 9.12 -6.14 10.80
N TYR A 84 9.07 -4.88 10.38
CA TYR A 84 9.36 -4.46 8.99
C TYR A 84 10.53 -3.53 8.86
N LYS A 85 11.07 -3.04 9.98
CA LYS A 85 12.28 -2.26 10.01
C LYS A 85 13.32 -3.03 9.24
N MET A 86 13.78 -2.39 8.17
CA MET A 86 14.74 -2.99 7.29
C MET A 86 16.08 -2.95 8.00
N PHE A 87 16.30 -3.98 8.79
CA PHE A 87 17.59 -4.26 9.36
C PHE A 87 18.52 -4.72 8.25
N LEU A 88 19.79 -4.44 8.47
CA LEU A 88 20.84 -5.14 7.78
C LEU A 88 20.64 -6.65 8.02
N PRO A 89 20.86 -7.52 7.03
CA PRO A 89 20.77 -8.96 7.22
C PRO A 89 21.58 -9.41 8.45
N GLU A 90 21.21 -10.52 9.11
CA GLU A 90 21.83 -10.95 10.38
C GLU A 90 23.36 -10.90 10.37
N ASP A 91 23.94 -11.23 9.22
CA ASP A 91 25.38 -11.18 9.01
C ASP A 91 25.96 -9.76 8.90
N ALA A 92 25.20 -8.82 8.37
CA ALA A 92 25.55 -7.40 8.32
C ALA A 92 25.31 -6.69 9.67
N VAL A 93 24.60 -7.29 10.64
CA VAL A 93 24.54 -6.81 12.03
C VAL A 93 25.91 -6.89 12.71
N LYS A 94 26.72 -7.92 12.40
CA LYS A 94 28.12 -8.01 12.89
C LYS A 94 28.95 -6.85 12.35
N ILE A 95 28.75 -6.50 11.08
CA ILE A 95 29.47 -5.42 10.41
C ILE A 95 29.04 -4.07 10.97
N GLU A 96 27.74 -3.86 11.18
CA GLU A 96 27.21 -2.70 11.89
C GLU A 96 27.91 -2.50 13.24
N LYS A 97 28.02 -3.56 14.06
CA LYS A 97 28.70 -3.48 15.37
C LYS A 97 30.15 -3.04 15.23
N THR A 98 30.88 -3.58 14.25
CA THR A 98 32.27 -3.18 13.97
C THR A 98 32.36 -1.73 13.52
N LEU A 99 31.50 -1.29 12.59
CA LEU A 99 31.46 0.10 12.10
C LEU A 99 31.12 1.08 13.23
N ARG A 100 30.22 0.70 14.14
CA ARG A 100 29.92 1.46 15.35
C ARG A 100 31.14 1.55 16.28
N SER A 101 31.89 0.45 16.47
CA SER A 101 33.07 0.45 17.35
C SER A 101 34.22 1.35 16.87
N ILE A 102 34.29 1.64 15.56
CA ILE A 102 35.31 2.53 14.98
C ILE A 102 34.81 3.98 14.81
N GLY A 103 33.66 4.32 15.40
CA GLY A 103 33.11 5.69 15.39
C GLY A 103 32.22 6.05 14.19
N LEU A 104 31.86 5.09 13.32
CA LEU A 104 30.99 5.32 12.16
C LEU A 104 29.50 5.04 12.44
N GLY A 105 29.10 4.94 13.71
CA GLY A 105 27.72 4.61 14.08
C GLY A 105 26.67 5.58 13.52
N SER A 106 26.97 6.88 13.51
CA SER A 106 26.03 7.90 13.00
C SER A 106 25.72 7.76 11.51
N GLN A 107 26.70 7.27 10.73
CA GLN A 107 26.57 7.01 9.30
C GLN A 107 25.73 5.76 9.07
N VAL A 108 25.92 4.73 9.90
CA VAL A 108 25.10 3.51 9.87
C VAL A 108 23.64 3.84 10.19
N ASP A 109 23.38 4.64 11.24
CA ASP A 109 22.02 5.06 11.58
C ASP A 109 21.34 5.85 10.46
N LYS A 110 22.06 6.77 9.83
CA LYS A 110 21.57 7.52 8.67
C LYS A 110 21.27 6.61 7.49
N ALA A 111 22.14 5.63 7.22
CA ALA A 111 21.93 4.66 6.13
C ALA A 111 20.69 3.80 6.39
N ILE A 112 20.54 3.23 7.59
CA ILE A 112 19.37 2.44 7.97
C ILE A 112 18.10 3.28 7.85
N LEU A 113 18.09 4.51 8.36
CA LEU A 113 16.95 5.40 8.25
C LEU A 113 16.57 5.63 6.77
N GLN A 114 17.54 5.95 5.91
CA GLN A 114 17.28 6.23 4.50
C GLN A 114 16.80 5.02 3.73
N ILE A 115 17.34 3.84 4.01
CA ILE A 115 16.84 2.56 3.48
C ILE A 115 15.36 2.37 3.82
N ASN A 116 14.98 2.62 5.07
CA ASN A 116 13.59 2.48 5.50
C ASN A 116 12.69 3.55 4.87
N ARG A 117 13.15 4.80 4.73
CA ARG A 117 12.41 5.87 4.03
C ARG A 117 12.22 5.55 2.55
N ALA A 118 13.23 4.96 1.91
CA ALA A 118 13.13 4.51 0.53
C ALA A 118 12.03 3.44 0.38
N ALA A 119 11.98 2.47 1.30
CA ALA A 119 10.93 1.45 1.32
C ALA A 119 9.52 2.05 1.56
N GLU A 120 9.37 2.97 2.52
CA GLU A 120 8.12 3.70 2.78
C GLU A 120 7.63 4.44 1.52
N GLY A 121 8.52 5.19 0.87
CA GLY A 121 8.22 5.90 -0.38
C GLY A 121 7.83 4.96 -1.52
N ALA A 122 8.54 3.83 -1.66
CA ALA A 122 8.27 2.84 -2.68
C ALA A 122 6.86 2.24 -2.57
N VAL A 123 6.46 1.87 -1.34
CA VAL A 123 5.16 1.23 -1.08
C VAL A 123 4.00 2.15 -1.46
N SER A 124 4.16 3.47 -1.43
CA SER A 124 3.14 4.41 -1.89
C SER A 124 2.73 4.21 -3.36
N HIS A 125 3.62 3.65 -4.19
CA HIS A 125 3.36 3.37 -5.61
C HIS A 125 2.62 2.04 -5.85
N ALA A 126 2.36 1.25 -4.80
CA ALA A 126 1.71 -0.05 -4.94
C ALA A 126 0.22 0.04 -5.29
N ALA A 127 -0.47 1.08 -4.80
CA ALA A 127 -1.92 1.21 -4.91
C ALA A 127 -2.49 1.01 -6.32
N PRO A 128 -1.99 1.68 -7.39
CA PRO A 128 -2.53 1.48 -8.73
C PRO A 128 -2.39 0.03 -9.23
N ILE A 129 -1.30 -0.66 -8.90
CA ILE A 129 -1.04 -2.04 -9.32
C ILE A 129 -2.08 -2.99 -8.75
N PHE A 130 -2.36 -2.87 -7.45
CA PHE A 130 -3.38 -3.70 -6.81
C PHE A 130 -4.80 -3.36 -7.28
N VAL A 131 -5.10 -2.08 -7.49
CA VAL A 131 -6.39 -1.66 -8.05
C VAL A 131 -6.63 -2.30 -9.41
N ASP A 132 -5.62 -2.32 -10.28
CA ASP A 132 -5.73 -2.92 -11.59
C ASP A 132 -5.83 -4.45 -11.52
N ALA A 133 -5.09 -5.10 -10.61
CA ALA A 133 -5.24 -6.54 -10.36
C ALA A 133 -6.65 -6.91 -9.86
N ILE A 134 -7.26 -6.09 -9.00
CA ILE A 134 -8.62 -6.29 -8.49
C ILE A 134 -9.66 -6.10 -9.61
N LYS A 135 -9.46 -5.11 -10.49
CA LYS A 135 -10.35 -4.89 -11.64
C LYS A 135 -10.32 -6.08 -12.59
N GLN A 136 -9.14 -6.63 -12.86
CA GLN A 136 -8.93 -7.77 -13.77
C GLN A 136 -9.35 -9.12 -13.17
N MET A 137 -9.51 -9.22 -11.85
CA MET A 137 -10.00 -10.43 -11.17
C MET A 137 -11.41 -10.79 -11.63
N SER A 138 -11.72 -12.07 -11.87
CA SER A 138 -13.10 -12.47 -12.16
C SER A 138 -13.95 -12.54 -10.87
N VAL A 139 -15.28 -12.46 -11.00
CA VAL A 139 -16.20 -12.69 -9.86
C VAL A 139 -15.99 -14.09 -9.26
N THR A 140 -15.78 -15.08 -10.13
CA THR A 140 -15.51 -16.47 -9.73
C THR A 140 -14.20 -16.60 -8.95
N ASP A 141 -13.14 -15.91 -9.36
CA ASP A 141 -11.87 -15.91 -8.61
C ASP A 141 -12.04 -15.23 -7.26
N ALA A 142 -12.72 -14.09 -7.21
CA ALA A 142 -13.01 -13.40 -5.96
C ALA A 142 -13.74 -14.31 -4.96
N LEU A 143 -14.74 -15.07 -5.42
CA LEU A 143 -15.46 -16.06 -4.64
C LEU A 143 -14.58 -17.24 -4.19
N LYS A 144 -13.67 -17.73 -5.06
CA LYS A 144 -12.73 -18.80 -4.69
C LYS A 144 -11.70 -18.34 -3.66
N LEU A 145 -11.18 -17.13 -3.77
CA LEU A 145 -10.17 -16.60 -2.85
C LEU A 145 -10.73 -16.38 -1.45
N ILE A 146 -12.00 -15.94 -1.37
CA ILE A 146 -12.65 -15.69 -0.08
C ILE A 146 -13.02 -16.99 0.65
N SER A 147 -13.46 -18.00 -0.10
CA SER A 147 -13.76 -19.34 0.42
C SER A 147 -12.52 -20.22 0.59
N GLY A 148 -11.38 -19.80 0.03
CA GLY A 148 -10.09 -20.45 0.21
C GLY A 148 -9.55 -20.33 1.64
N GLY A 149 -8.46 -21.05 1.90
CA GLY A 149 -7.77 -21.05 3.19
C GLY A 149 -7.05 -19.73 3.50
N ASN A 150 -6.34 -19.72 4.63
CA ASN A 150 -5.55 -18.56 5.05
C ASN A 150 -4.55 -18.14 3.97
N ASN A 151 -4.39 -16.83 3.80
CA ASN A 151 -3.50 -16.20 2.80
C ASN A 151 -3.85 -16.45 1.33
N SER A 152 -5.04 -16.98 1.00
CA SER A 152 -5.42 -17.24 -0.40
C SER A 152 -5.40 -15.96 -1.24
N VAL A 153 -5.95 -14.87 -0.70
CA VAL A 153 -5.97 -13.56 -1.37
C VAL A 153 -4.55 -13.03 -1.51
N THR A 154 -3.77 -13.12 -0.44
CA THR A 154 -2.38 -12.65 -0.40
C THR A 154 -1.52 -13.38 -1.43
N ASN A 155 -1.64 -14.70 -1.54
CA ASN A 155 -0.90 -15.51 -2.51
C ASN A 155 -1.30 -15.19 -3.95
N TYR A 156 -2.59 -14.99 -4.21
CA TYR A 156 -3.04 -14.54 -5.52
C TYR A 156 -2.38 -13.22 -5.94
N PHE A 157 -2.37 -12.22 -5.06
CA PHE A 157 -1.72 -10.96 -5.40
C PHE A 157 -0.20 -11.10 -5.51
N LYS A 158 0.45 -11.93 -4.69
CA LYS A 158 1.88 -12.24 -4.83
C LYS A 158 2.18 -12.72 -6.25
N GLU A 159 1.42 -13.70 -6.75
CA GLU A 159 1.63 -14.25 -8.08
C GLU A 159 1.34 -13.23 -9.20
N LYS A 160 0.33 -12.37 -9.03
CA LYS A 160 -0.11 -11.45 -10.09
C LYS A 160 0.61 -10.11 -10.12
N THR A 161 1.15 -9.65 -8.99
CA THR A 161 1.63 -8.26 -8.85
C THR A 161 3.10 -8.13 -8.46
N SER A 162 3.79 -9.19 -8.02
CA SER A 162 5.16 -9.09 -7.51
C SER A 162 6.14 -8.42 -8.49
N ASP A 163 6.11 -8.80 -9.77
CA ASP A 163 7.04 -8.25 -10.77
C ASP A 163 6.71 -6.79 -11.12
N GLN A 164 5.41 -6.46 -11.17
CA GLN A 164 4.95 -5.09 -11.37
C GLN A 164 5.34 -4.20 -10.20
N LEU A 165 5.22 -4.70 -8.96
CA LEU A 165 5.62 -3.99 -7.75
C LEU A 165 7.13 -3.75 -7.73
N LYS A 166 7.95 -4.76 -8.04
CA LYS A 166 9.40 -4.59 -8.13
C LYS A 166 9.78 -3.53 -9.16
N THR A 167 9.15 -3.56 -10.33
CA THR A 167 9.39 -2.60 -11.41
C THR A 167 8.99 -1.17 -11.00
N ALA A 168 7.87 -1.02 -10.30
CA ALA A 168 7.40 0.29 -9.83
C ALA A 168 8.20 0.83 -8.63
N PHE A 169 8.68 -0.05 -7.76
CA PHE A 169 9.42 0.33 -6.56
C PHE A 169 10.86 0.72 -6.88
N ALA A 170 11.49 0.02 -7.82
CA ALA A 170 12.90 0.21 -8.17
C ALA A 170 13.30 1.68 -8.43
N PRO A 171 12.61 2.49 -9.25
CA PRO A 171 13.02 3.88 -9.50
C PRO A 171 12.87 4.78 -8.27
N SER A 172 11.83 4.59 -7.46
CA SER A 172 11.60 5.35 -6.22
C SER A 172 12.69 5.04 -5.18
N ILE A 173 13.00 3.76 -5.01
CA ILE A 173 14.09 3.29 -4.14
C ILE A 173 15.43 3.79 -4.64
N LYS A 174 15.70 3.68 -5.95
CA LYS A 174 16.92 4.18 -6.57
C LYS A 174 17.11 5.66 -6.28
N GLY A 175 16.10 6.49 -6.54
CA GLY A 175 16.18 7.93 -6.29
C GLY A 175 16.43 8.28 -4.82
N ALA A 176 15.77 7.58 -3.90
CA ALA A 176 15.97 7.77 -2.47
C ALA A 176 17.39 7.34 -2.03
N LEU A 177 17.88 6.22 -2.53
CA LEU A 177 19.21 5.70 -2.17
C LEU A 177 20.34 6.48 -2.83
N ASP A 178 20.18 6.94 -4.09
CA ASP A 178 21.18 7.73 -4.83
C ASP A 178 21.54 9.05 -4.11
N SER A 179 20.58 9.63 -3.38
CA SER A 179 20.80 10.84 -2.56
C SER A 179 21.72 10.60 -1.36
N THR A 180 22.11 9.35 -1.13
CA THR A 180 22.92 8.91 -0.01
C THR A 180 24.11 8.11 -0.51
N SER A 181 25.26 8.25 0.15
CA SER A 181 26.38 7.33 -0.11
C SER A 181 26.10 5.89 0.39
N ALA A 182 24.87 5.58 0.83
CA ALA A 182 24.49 4.30 1.39
C ALA A 182 24.62 3.16 0.39
N THR A 183 24.31 3.35 -0.90
CA THR A 183 24.49 2.32 -1.93
C THR A 183 25.95 1.92 -2.07
N ARG A 184 26.85 2.91 -2.10
CA ARG A 184 28.30 2.66 -2.17
C ARG A 184 28.81 1.96 -0.93
N TYR A 185 28.52 2.50 0.26
CA TYR A 185 28.99 1.93 1.51
C TYR A 185 28.45 0.52 1.74
N TYR A 186 27.16 0.29 1.48
CA TYR A 186 26.57 -1.05 1.56
C TYR A 186 27.24 -2.03 0.60
N GLY A 187 27.45 -1.64 -0.66
CA GLY A 187 28.14 -2.47 -1.64
C GLY A 187 29.57 -2.82 -1.20
N ASP A 188 30.35 -1.85 -0.74
CA ASP A 188 31.73 -2.07 -0.26
C ASP A 188 31.76 -3.00 0.97
N ILE A 189 30.83 -2.81 1.89
CA ILE A 189 30.66 -3.63 3.10
C ILE A 189 30.28 -5.07 2.73
N VAL A 190 29.24 -5.25 1.93
CA VAL A 190 28.72 -6.57 1.55
C VAL A 190 29.72 -7.32 0.67
N ASN A 191 30.41 -6.65 -0.25
CA ASN A 191 31.45 -7.27 -1.07
C ASN A 191 32.65 -7.73 -0.23
N THR A 192 33.04 -6.95 0.79
CA THR A 192 34.09 -7.36 1.73
C THR A 192 33.64 -8.56 2.55
N TYR A 193 32.39 -8.56 3.03
CA TYR A 193 31.79 -9.67 3.75
C TYR A 193 31.69 -10.97 2.92
N ASN A 194 31.22 -10.87 1.68
CA ASN A 194 31.09 -12.01 0.76
C ASN A 194 32.44 -12.63 0.37
N LYS A 195 33.56 -11.94 0.63
CA LYS A 195 34.93 -12.44 0.41
C LYS A 195 35.52 -13.13 1.64
N LEU A 196 34.88 -13.05 2.80
CA LEU A 196 35.38 -13.73 4.01
C LEU A 196 35.16 -15.26 3.88
N PRO A 197 36.16 -16.09 4.19
CA PRO A 197 36.05 -17.55 4.11
C PRO A 197 35.09 -18.15 5.15
N THR A 198 34.59 -17.34 6.08
CA THR A 198 33.61 -17.70 7.11
C THR A 198 32.16 -17.42 6.70
N THR A 199 31.95 -16.87 5.50
CA THR A 199 30.63 -16.47 5.00
C THR A 199 30.03 -17.58 4.15
N PHE A 200 29.13 -18.37 4.73
CA PHE A 200 28.42 -19.44 4.02
C PHE A 200 27.20 -18.92 3.24
N ASN A 201 26.58 -17.84 3.71
CA ASN A 201 25.42 -17.21 3.08
C ASN A 201 25.81 -15.86 2.47
N LYS A 202 25.89 -15.80 1.14
CA LYS A 202 26.20 -14.56 0.43
C LYS A 202 25.02 -13.60 0.49
N VAL A 203 25.30 -12.35 0.82
CA VAL A 203 24.31 -11.27 0.82
C VAL A 203 24.32 -10.57 -0.53
N ASN A 204 23.16 -10.12 -1.03
CA ASN A 204 23.11 -9.33 -2.26
C ASN A 204 23.84 -7.98 -2.06
N PRO A 205 24.94 -7.69 -2.79
CA PRO A 205 25.63 -6.41 -2.70
C PRO A 205 24.85 -5.25 -3.33
N ASP A 206 23.82 -5.54 -4.13
CA ASP A 206 22.91 -4.54 -4.65
C ASP A 206 21.89 -4.15 -3.57
N LEU A 207 22.12 -2.98 -2.96
CA LEU A 207 21.20 -2.42 -1.97
C LEU A 207 19.82 -2.16 -2.57
N GLN A 208 19.75 -1.70 -3.82
CA GLN A 208 18.47 -1.36 -4.44
C GLN A 208 17.59 -2.60 -4.59
N ASP A 209 18.14 -3.69 -5.12
CA ASP A 209 17.40 -4.95 -5.26
C ASP A 209 17.00 -5.54 -3.89
N TYR A 210 17.93 -5.50 -2.91
CA TYR A 210 17.63 -5.93 -1.54
C TYR A 210 16.44 -5.17 -0.95
N VAL A 211 16.48 -3.83 -1.00
CA VAL A 211 15.43 -2.98 -0.44
C VAL A 211 14.12 -3.18 -1.19
N THR A 212 14.16 -3.31 -2.53
CA THR A 212 12.97 -3.56 -3.36
C THR A 212 12.31 -4.87 -2.98
N THR A 213 13.08 -5.96 -2.96
CA THR A 213 12.56 -7.30 -2.64
C THR A 213 12.00 -7.35 -1.22
N ARG A 214 12.70 -6.73 -0.25
CA ARG A 214 12.22 -6.65 1.14
C ARG A 214 10.97 -5.81 1.29
N ALA A 215 10.86 -4.67 0.60
CA ALA A 215 9.68 -3.82 0.64
C ALA A 215 8.45 -4.53 0.07
N VAL A 216 8.60 -5.24 -1.04
CA VAL A 216 7.54 -6.07 -1.63
C VAL A 216 7.12 -7.19 -0.68
N ALA A 217 8.08 -7.89 -0.08
CA ALA A 217 7.80 -8.96 0.88
C ALA A 217 7.05 -8.44 2.13
N ALA A 218 7.50 -7.31 2.69
CA ALA A 218 6.84 -6.66 3.83
C ALA A 218 5.41 -6.23 3.49
N LEU A 219 5.20 -5.69 2.28
CA LEU A 219 3.86 -5.32 1.82
C LEU A 219 2.91 -6.51 1.79
N PHE A 220 3.35 -7.64 1.23
CA PHE A 220 2.50 -8.82 1.22
C PHE A 220 2.30 -9.45 2.59
N ASP A 221 3.29 -9.39 3.48
CA ASP A 221 3.12 -9.83 4.86
C ASP A 221 2.06 -9.00 5.60
N GLN A 222 2.11 -7.67 5.43
CA GLN A 222 1.13 -6.77 6.02
C GLN A 222 -0.28 -6.99 5.43
N ILE A 223 -0.39 -7.23 4.12
CA ILE A 223 -1.66 -7.59 3.48
C ILE A 223 -2.18 -8.93 4.02
N GLY A 224 -1.31 -9.92 4.23
CA GLY A 224 -1.67 -11.20 4.82
C GLY A 224 -2.20 -11.07 6.25
N LYS A 225 -1.60 -10.19 7.05
CA LYS A 225 -2.11 -9.86 8.39
C LYS A 225 -3.48 -9.21 8.34
N GLU A 226 -3.72 -8.31 7.39
CA GLU A 226 -5.05 -7.69 7.21
C GLU A 226 -6.08 -8.71 6.71
N GLU A 227 -5.71 -9.61 5.79
CA GLU A 227 -6.55 -10.73 5.36
C GLU A 227 -6.93 -11.63 6.54
N ALA A 228 -5.95 -12.04 7.35
CA ALA A 228 -6.19 -12.84 8.54
C ALA A 228 -7.09 -12.12 9.54
N ASN A 229 -6.86 -10.83 9.78
CA ASN A 229 -7.71 -10.01 10.65
C ASN A 229 -9.17 -9.97 10.16
N ILE A 230 -9.42 -9.79 8.85
CA ILE A 230 -10.78 -9.80 8.29
C ILE A 230 -11.45 -11.19 8.45
N ARG A 231 -10.66 -12.27 8.30
CA ARG A 231 -11.13 -13.65 8.47
C ARG A 231 -11.48 -13.96 9.92
N GLU A 232 -10.61 -13.61 10.87
CA GLU A 232 -10.71 -14.01 12.28
C GLU A 232 -11.56 -13.05 13.11
N ASN A 233 -11.59 -11.75 12.77
CA ASN A 233 -12.23 -10.71 13.56
C ASN A 233 -13.51 -10.18 12.89
N PRO A 234 -14.71 -10.51 13.40
CA PRO A 234 -15.96 -9.98 12.89
C PRO A 234 -16.06 -8.46 12.95
N ALA A 235 -15.36 -7.78 13.86
CA ALA A 235 -15.35 -6.32 13.94
C ALA A 235 -14.55 -5.68 12.78
N ALA A 236 -13.56 -6.40 12.23
CA ALA A 236 -12.84 -5.97 11.02
C ALA A 236 -13.71 -6.07 9.76
N ARG A 237 -14.83 -6.82 9.81
CA ARG A 237 -15.82 -6.96 8.74
C ARG A 237 -16.76 -5.75 8.72
N THR A 238 -16.18 -4.60 8.40
CA THR A 238 -16.83 -3.29 8.46
C THR A 238 -17.96 -3.09 7.44
N THR A 239 -18.13 -3.98 6.47
CA THR A 239 -19.21 -3.93 5.48
C THR A 239 -20.18 -5.10 5.67
N ASP A 240 -21.46 -4.90 5.37
CA ASP A 240 -22.47 -5.95 5.49
C ASP A 240 -22.19 -7.14 4.56
N LEU A 241 -21.51 -6.88 3.44
CA LEU A 241 -21.07 -7.95 2.57
C LEU A 241 -19.91 -8.76 3.16
N LEU A 242 -18.92 -8.12 3.78
CA LEU A 242 -17.86 -8.83 4.50
C LEU A 242 -18.45 -9.73 5.59
N LYS A 243 -19.45 -9.23 6.33
CA LYS A 243 -20.17 -10.03 7.33
C LYS A 243 -20.91 -11.21 6.69
N LYS A 244 -21.57 -11.02 5.55
CA LYS A 244 -22.31 -12.09 4.86
C LYS A 244 -21.41 -13.18 4.28
N VAL A 245 -20.22 -12.81 3.80
CA VAL A 245 -19.29 -13.72 3.14
C VAL A 245 -18.42 -14.49 4.14
N PHE A 246 -17.95 -13.83 5.21
CA PHE A 246 -17.12 -14.46 6.25
C PHE A 246 -17.88 -14.89 7.51
N GLY A 247 -19.15 -14.49 7.68
CA GLY A 247 -19.99 -14.82 8.83
C GLY A 247 -20.75 -16.13 8.71
N LYS A 248 -20.36 -16.99 7.76
CA LYS A 248 -20.84 -18.38 7.70
C LYS A 248 -20.00 -19.27 8.59
#